data_AF-A0A023D287-F1
#
_entry.id   AF-A0A023D287-F1
#
_cell.length_a   1.000
_cell.length_b   1.000
_cell.length_c   1.000
_cell.angle_alpha   90.00
_cell.angle_beta   90.00
_cell.angle_gamma   90.00
#
_symmetry.space_group_name_H-M   'P 1'
#
loop_
_entity.id
_entity.type
_entity.pdbx_description
1 polymer ?
#
loop_
_entity_poly.entity_id
_entity_poly.type
_entity_poly.pdbx_seq_one_letter_code
_entity_poly.pdbx_strand_id
1 'polypeptide(L)'
;MVTRALFGDDPLAPRVLSVLRRLGHDGRGVTLTSLVAHTGIPGIRLRSTLERLVQAGAVAPAGCDPLASDLAFRLPMRARAAPPVPVAA
;
A
#
# COMPACT_ATOMS: atom_id res chain seq x y z
N MET A 1 -26.88 -0.05 -3.59
CA MET A 1 -25.52 -0.59 -3.36
C MET A 1 -24.57 0.59 -3.23
N VAL A 2 -24.23 1.01 -2.01
CA VAL A 2 -23.23 2.07 -1.78
C VAL A 2 -21.86 1.42 -1.84
N THR A 3 -21.09 1.71 -2.89
CA THR A 3 -19.65 1.43 -2.93
C THR A 3 -18.99 2.39 -1.94
N ARG A 4 -18.97 1.99 -0.67
CA ARG A 4 -18.26 2.69 0.40
C ARG A 4 -16.82 2.90 -0.07
N ALA A 5 -16.43 4.15 -0.27
CA ALA A 5 -15.08 4.49 -0.68
C ALA A 5 -14.12 3.95 0.39
N LEU A 6 -13.52 2.78 0.13
CA LEU A 6 -12.59 2.10 1.04
C LEU A 6 -11.34 2.94 1.38
N PHE A 7 -11.17 4.09 0.71
CA PHE A 7 -10.07 5.04 0.85
C PHE A 7 -10.51 6.46 1.24
N GLY A 8 -11.77 6.63 1.65
CA GLY A 8 -12.52 7.89 1.60
C GLY A 8 -12.11 9.07 2.49
N ASP A 9 -10.86 9.20 2.95
CA ASP A 9 -10.45 10.40 3.71
C ASP A 9 -9.00 10.87 3.46
N ASP A 10 -8.15 10.06 2.80
CA ASP A 10 -6.78 10.51 2.54
C ASP A 10 -6.56 10.90 1.07
N PRO A 11 -6.37 12.19 0.75
CA PRO A 11 -6.16 12.63 -0.62
C PRO A 11 -4.84 12.14 -1.20
N LEU A 12 -3.91 11.66 -0.38
CA LEU A 12 -2.58 11.17 -0.79
C LEU A 12 -2.59 9.66 -1.10
N ALA A 13 -3.51 8.90 -0.53
CA ALA A 13 -3.67 7.47 -0.73
C ALA A 13 -3.58 7.01 -2.20
N PRO A 14 -4.34 7.58 -3.17
CA PRO A 14 -4.27 7.14 -4.56
C PRO A 14 -2.89 7.38 -5.18
N ARG A 15 -2.22 8.48 -4.81
CA ARG A 15 -0.90 8.82 -5.29
C ARG A 15 0.15 7.86 -4.73
N VAL A 16 0.10 7.56 -3.43
CA VAL A 16 1.00 6.60 -2.77
C VAL A 16 0.83 5.20 -3.37
N LEU A 17 -0.41 4.73 -3.56
CA LEU A 17 -0.69 3.44 -4.18
C LEU A 17 -0.18 3.35 -5.63
N SER A 18 -0.31 4.43 -6.41
CA SER A 18 0.20 4.48 -7.78
C SER A 18 1.73 4.32 -7.83
N VAL A 19 2.45 5.01 -6.93
CA VAL A 19 3.91 4.87 -6.82
C VAL A 19 4.31 3.47 -6.34
N LEU A 20 3.62 2.93 -5.34
CA LEU A 20 3.84 1.55 -4.87
C LEU A 20 3.64 0.53 -5.99
N ARG A 21 2.63 0.71 -6.86
CA ARG A 21 2.40 -0.16 -8.03
C ARG A 21 3.52 -0.05 -9.05
N ARG A 22 4.05 1.15 -9.26
CA ARG A 22 5.09 1.42 -10.26
C ARG A 22 6.46 0.90 -9.82
N LEU A 23 6.80 1.05 -8.54
CA LEU A 23 8.10 0.65 -7.99
C LEU A 23 8.12 -0.80 -7.47
N GLY A 24 7.03 -1.25 -6.86
CA GLY A 24 6.90 -2.57 -6.23
C GLY A 24 6.15 -3.60 -7.10
N HIS A 25 6.11 -3.44 -8.42
CA HIS A 25 5.39 -4.34 -9.33
C HIS A 25 5.83 -5.81 -9.20
N ASP A 26 7.10 -6.04 -8.89
CA ASP A 26 7.73 -7.35 -8.67
C ASP A 26 7.43 -7.95 -7.29
N GLY A 27 6.57 -7.32 -6.48
CA GLY A 27 6.29 -7.73 -5.09
C GLY A 27 7.36 -7.27 -4.08
N ARG A 28 8.33 -6.48 -4.53
CA ARG A 28 9.36 -5.87 -3.69
C ARG A 28 8.77 -4.80 -2.77
N GLY A 29 9.34 -4.70 -1.57
CA GLY A 29 9.10 -3.58 -0.66
C GLY A 29 9.64 -2.29 -1.25
N VAL A 30 8.87 -1.22 -1.13
CA VAL A 30 9.27 0.15 -1.48
C VAL A 30 9.50 0.92 -0.18
N THR A 31 10.67 1.51 -0.03
CA THR A 31 11.06 2.24 1.18
C THR A 31 10.31 3.57 1.30
N LEU A 32 10.09 4.03 2.53
CA LEU A 32 9.49 5.34 2.82
C LEU A 32 10.30 6.47 2.14
N THR A 33 11.62 6.38 2.15
CA THR A 33 12.56 7.28 1.48
C THR A 33 12.31 7.33 -0.03
N SER A 34 12.11 6.17 -0.65
CA SER A 34 11.78 6.09 -2.09
C SER A 34 10.42 6.71 -2.38
N LEU A 35 9.44 6.52 -1.50
CA LEU A 35 8.12 7.15 -1.63
C LEU A 35 8.21 8.67 -1.50
N VAL A 36 9.00 9.20 -0.55
CA VAL A 36 9.25 10.63 -0.40
C VAL A 36 9.87 11.19 -1.69
N ALA A 37 10.90 10.54 -2.22
CA ALA A 37 11.59 10.97 -3.45
C ALA A 37 10.66 11.03 -4.67
N HIS A 38 9.72 10.09 -4.81
CA HIS A 38 8.84 10.00 -5.98
C HIS A 38 7.54 10.79 -5.84
N THR A 39 7.05 11.01 -4.62
CA THR A 39 5.79 11.74 -4.38
C THR A 39 6.03 13.21 -4.04
N GLY A 40 7.21 13.57 -3.55
CA GLY A 40 7.51 14.87 -2.96
C GLY A 40 6.77 15.13 -1.63
N ILE A 41 6.11 14.12 -1.07
CA ILE A 41 5.33 14.24 0.16
C ILE A 41 6.29 14.07 1.35
N PRO A 42 6.19 14.92 2.39
CA PRO A 42 7.02 14.77 3.59
C PRO A 42 6.74 13.44 4.29
N GLY A 43 7.81 12.78 4.74
CA GLY A 43 7.76 11.42 5.31
C GLY A 43 6.76 11.24 6.45
N ILE A 44 6.53 12.26 7.29
CA ILE A 44 5.55 12.23 8.39
C ILE A 44 4.13 12.04 7.85
N ARG A 45 3.73 12.80 6.82
CA ARG A 45 2.40 12.66 6.21
C ARG A 45 2.27 11.32 5.50
N LEU A 46 3.33 10.93 4.78
CA LEU A 46 3.40 9.66 4.06
C LEU A 46 3.24 8.46 5.01
N ARG A 47 3.87 8.50 6.18
CA ARG A 47 3.75 7.47 7.23
C ARG A 47 2.30 7.35 7.72
N SER A 48 1.66 8.46 8.05
CA SER A 48 0.24 8.45 8.49
C SER A 48 -0.70 7.90 7.40
N THR A 49 -0.47 8.25 6.14
CA THR A 49 -1.21 7.67 5.00
C THR A 49 -0.94 6.16 4.88
N LEU A 50 0.31 5.73 4.97
CA LEU A 50 0.70 4.31 4.87
C LEU A 50 0.12 3.48 6.01
N GLU A 51 0.11 3.98 7.24
CA GLU A 51 -0.51 3.32 8.39
C GLU A 51 -2.01 3.11 8.16
N ARG A 52 -2.73 4.13 7.66
CA ARG A 52 -4.14 4.01 7.28
C ARG A 52 -4.35 2.98 6.15
N LEU A 53 -3.48 2.98 5.14
CA LEU A 53 -3.52 2.00 4.05
C LEU A 53 -3.25 0.57 4.52
N VAL A 54 -2.37 0.39 5.51
CA VAL A 54 -2.09 -0.90 6.15
C VAL A 54 -3.30 -1.37 6.94
N GLN A 55 -3.91 -0.51 7.74
CA GLN A 55 -5.14 -0.84 8.48
C GLN A 55 -6.31 -1.19 7.54
N ALA A 56 -6.40 -0.52 6.39
CA ALA A 56 -7.38 -0.84 5.35
C ALA A 56 -7.04 -2.11 4.55
N GLY A 57 -5.90 -2.76 4.79
CA GLY A 57 -5.44 -3.95 4.06
C GLY A 57 -5.06 -3.68 2.60
N ALA A 58 -4.83 -2.42 2.22
CA ALA A 58 -4.45 -2.03 0.87
C ALA A 58 -2.93 -2.09 0.63
N VAL A 59 -2.13 -2.05 1.70
CA VAL A 59 -0.67 -2.12 1.71
C VAL A 59 -0.25 -3.04 2.86
N ALA A 60 0.85 -3.76 2.72
CA ALA A 60 1.45 -4.57 3.77
C ALA A 60 2.84 -4.03 4.16
N PRO A 61 3.21 -4.00 5.45
CA PRO A 61 4.57 -3.73 5.84
C PRO A 61 5.50 -4.83 5.31
N ALA A 62 6.64 -4.46 4.75
CA ALA A 62 7.66 -5.35 4.23
C ALA A 62 8.88 -5.45 5.17
N GLY A 63 8.84 -4.79 6.33
CA GLY A 63 9.92 -4.76 7.32
C GLY A 63 10.81 -3.52 7.19
N CYS A 64 12.00 -3.60 7.76
CA CYS A 64 13.04 -2.59 7.60
C CYS A 64 13.99 -3.03 6.47
N ASP A 65 14.20 -2.17 5.48
CA ASP A 65 15.17 -2.41 4.43
C ASP A 65 16.59 -2.12 4.97
N PRO A 66 17.51 -3.11 4.98
CA PRO A 66 18.83 -2.97 5.60
C PRO A 66 19.78 -2.05 4.82
N LEU A 67 19.52 -1.81 3.52
CA LEU A 67 20.34 -0.91 2.69
C LEU A 67 19.94 0.55 2.87
N ALA A 68 18.64 0.80 3.00
CA ALA A 68 18.09 2.13 3.24
C ALA A 68 17.98 2.50 4.73
N SER A 69 18.13 1.52 5.63
CA SER A 69 17.85 1.66 7.07
C SER A 69 16.47 2.28 7.34
N ASP A 70 15.47 1.88 6.55
CA ASP A 70 14.19 2.56 6.45
C ASP A 70 13.02 1.58 6.31
N LEU A 71 11.82 2.01 6.71
CA LEU A 71 10.63 1.17 6.65
C LEU A 71 10.19 0.95 5.20
N ALA A 72 9.95 -0.31 4.85
CA ALA A 72 9.49 -0.72 3.54
C ALA A 72 8.03 -1.16 3.56
N PHE A 73 7.33 -0.85 2.48
CA PHE A 73 5.91 -1.16 2.28
C PHE A 73 5.73 -1.80 0.91
N ARG A 74 4.93 -2.85 0.83
CA ARG A 74 4.59 -3.51 -0.43
C ARG A 74 3.10 -3.57 -0.61
N LEU A 75 2.66 -3.62 -1.86
CA LEU A 75 1.27 -3.97 -2.10
C LEU A 75 1.06 -5.43 -1.68
N PRO A 76 -0.04 -5.75 -1.00
CA PRO A 76 -0.41 -7.14 -0.82
C PRO A 76 -0.57 -7.71 -2.22
N MET A 77 0.27 -8.70 -2.56
CA MET A 77 -0.07 -9.63 -3.62
C MET A 77 -1.41 -10.24 -3.19
N ARG A 78 -2.52 -9.74 -3.73
CA ARG A 78 -3.80 -10.38 -3.47
C ARG A 78 -3.69 -11.82 -3.92
N ALA A 79 -3.80 -12.70 -2.93
CA ALA A 79 -4.19 -14.08 -3.01
C ALA A 79 -4.94 -14.43 -4.31
N ARG A 80 -4.40 -15.39 -5.05
CA ARG A 80 -5.16 -16.21 -6.01
C ARG A 80 -6.14 -17.16 -5.29
N ALA A 81 -6.81 -16.71 -4.22
CA ALA A 81 -7.76 -17.55 -3.49
C ALA A 81 -8.69 -16.70 -2.61
N ALA A 82 -9.69 -16.06 -3.21
CA ALA A 82 -11.01 -16.30 -2.66
C ALA A 82 -11.52 -17.52 -3.43
N PRO A 83 -11.74 -18.70 -2.81
CA PRO A 83 -12.46 -19.76 -3.49
C PRO A 83 -13.80 -19.17 -3.96
N PRO A 84 -14.26 -19.45 -5.20
CA PRO A 84 -15.62 -19.12 -5.57
C PRO A 84 -16.51 -19.80 -4.53
N VAL A 85 -17.30 -19.01 -3.80
CA VAL A 85 -18.36 -19.55 -2.96
C VAL A 85 -19.16 -20.54 -3.80
N PRO A 86 -19.31 -21.81 -3.39
CA PRO A 86 -20.23 -22.68 -4.10
C PRO A 86 -21.63 -22.13 -3.85
N VAL A 87 -22.25 -21.60 -4.91
CA VAL A 87 -23.70 -21.45 -4.92
C VAL A 87 -24.24 -22.88 -4.90
N ALA A 88 -24.79 -23.28 -3.75
CA ALA A 88 -25.58 -24.50 -3.68
C ALA A 88 -26.88 -24.23 -4.47
N ALA A 89 -27.14 -25.05 -5.48
CA ALA A 89 -28.43 -25.19 -6.13
C ALA A 89 -29.07 -26.49 -5.64
#